data_AF-A0A2I0JEH7-F1
#
_entry.id   AF-A0A2I0JEH7-F1
#
_cell.length_a   1.000
_cell.length_b   1.000
_cell.length_c   1.000
_cell.angle_alpha   90.00
_cell.angle_beta   90.00
_cell.angle_gamma   90.00
#
_symmetry.space_group_name_H-M   'P 1'
#
loop_
_entity.id
_entity.type
_entity.pdbx_description
1 polymer ?
#
loop_
_entity_poly.entity_id
_entity_poly.type
_entity_poly.pdbx_seq_one_letter_code
_entity_poly.pdbx_strand_id
1 'polypeptide(L)'
;MASKFGLAGGIPERRVRPIWDAIDSRQFKNALKHVTSLLGKYPTSPYILALKALILERMGKSDEASTACLNAKELLYSDDSVLVDDLTLSTLQIVFERLNHLDLATSCYEHACGKFPNNLDLMMGLFNCYVREYSFVKQQQTAIKMYKVAGEERFLLWAVCSIQLQEKKSFIHM
;
A
#
# COMPACT_ATOMS: atom_id res chain seq x y z
N MET A 1 -10.57 -7.59 6.10
CA MET A 1 -9.60 -7.18 7.13
C MET A 1 -10.25 -6.13 8.01
N ALA A 2 -10.69 -6.50 9.21
CA ALA A 2 -11.26 -5.55 10.16
C ALA A 2 -10.12 -5.03 11.05
N SER A 3 -9.94 -3.71 11.11
CA SER A 3 -8.94 -3.12 12.00
C SER A 3 -9.35 -3.25 13.46
N LYS A 4 -8.36 -3.39 14.35
CA LYS A 4 -8.50 -3.61 15.80
C LYS A 4 -9.33 -2.56 16.57
N PHE A 5 -9.82 -1.49 15.92
CA PHE A 5 -10.58 -0.41 16.54
C PHE A 5 -11.80 0.08 15.71
N GLY A 6 -12.19 -0.64 14.65
CA GLY A 6 -13.27 -0.17 13.77
C GLY A 6 -12.93 1.13 13.04
N LEU A 7 -11.65 1.34 12.75
CA LEU A 7 -11.10 2.48 12.00
C LEU A 7 -10.36 2.00 10.74
N ALA A 8 -10.72 2.45 9.55
CA ALA A 8 -9.97 2.22 8.32
C ALA A 8 -9.16 3.47 7.96
N GLY A 9 -7.83 3.39 7.94
CA GLY A 9 -6.96 4.54 7.62
C GLY A 9 -7.16 5.73 8.57
N GLY A 10 -7.43 5.45 9.85
CA GLY A 10 -7.75 6.47 10.85
C GLY A 10 -9.19 7.02 10.79
N ILE A 11 -10.03 6.52 9.89
CA ILE A 11 -11.42 6.95 9.71
C ILE A 11 -12.39 5.89 10.25
N PRO A 12 -13.49 6.27 10.94
CA PRO A 12 -14.48 5.29 11.38
C PRO A 12 -15.00 4.40 10.25
N GLU A 13 -14.94 3.08 10.43
CA GLU A 13 -15.29 2.06 9.41
C GLU A 13 -16.68 2.32 8.82
N ARG A 14 -17.65 2.66 9.67
CA ARG A 14 -19.03 3.01 9.27
C ARG A 14 -19.13 4.14 8.24
N ARG A 15 -18.12 5.03 8.16
CA ARG A 15 -18.07 6.13 7.19
C ARG A 15 -17.41 5.72 5.89
N VAL A 16 -16.51 4.74 5.94
CA VAL A 16 -15.79 4.21 4.77
C VAL A 16 -16.61 3.14 4.07
N ARG A 17 -17.36 2.33 4.82
CA ARG A 17 -18.16 1.21 4.31
C ARG A 17 -19.10 1.57 3.14
N PRO A 18 -19.86 2.68 3.15
CA PRO A 18 -20.68 3.07 1.99
C PRO A 18 -19.87 3.33 0.71
N ILE A 19 -18.60 3.72 0.83
CA ILE A 19 -17.70 3.90 -0.31
C ILE A 19 -17.35 2.52 -0.90
N TRP A 20 -16.93 1.57 -0.05
CA TRP A 20 -16.62 0.20 -0.49
C TRP A 20 -17.85 -0.52 -1.06
N ASP A 21 -19.02 -0.43 -0.39
CA ASP A 21 -20.26 -1.02 -0.89
C ASP A 21 -20.60 -0.50 -2.30
N ALA A 22 -20.37 0.79 -2.56
CA ALA A 22 -20.56 1.39 -3.88
C ALA A 22 -19.48 0.97 -4.89
N ILE A 23 -18.22 0.80 -4.48
CA ILE A 23 -17.13 0.28 -5.33
C ILE A 23 -17.43 -1.16 -5.74
N ASP A 24 -17.79 -2.01 -4.79
CA ASP A 24 -18.06 -3.43 -4.98
C ASP A 24 -19.29 -3.64 -5.88
N SER A 25 -20.30 -2.78 -5.72
CA SER A 25 -21.48 -2.73 -6.59
C SER A 25 -21.23 -2.05 -7.95
N ARG A 26 -19.99 -1.64 -8.24
CA ARG A 26 -19.57 -0.91 -9.45
C ARG A 26 -20.31 0.42 -9.69
N GLN A 27 -20.87 1.01 -8.64
CA GLN A 27 -21.56 2.31 -8.67
C GLN A 27 -20.56 3.46 -8.47
N PHE A 28 -19.57 3.59 -9.37
CA PHE A 28 -18.42 4.49 -9.18
C PHE A 28 -18.80 5.97 -9.07
N LYS A 29 -19.86 6.43 -9.74
CA LYS A 29 -20.38 7.80 -9.57
C LYS A 29 -20.89 8.06 -8.15
N ASN A 30 -21.53 7.07 -7.52
CA ASN A 30 -22.00 7.18 -6.14
C ASN A 30 -20.83 7.09 -5.16
N ALA A 31 -19.89 6.16 -5.38
CA ALA A 31 -18.66 6.07 -4.62
C ALA A 31 -17.90 7.41 -4.64
N LEU A 32 -17.79 8.06 -5.81
CA LEU A 32 -17.13 9.34 -5.96
C LEU A 32 -17.82 10.46 -5.16
N LYS A 33 -19.16 10.48 -5.12
CA LYS A 33 -19.91 11.42 -4.28
C LYS A 33 -19.63 11.19 -2.80
N HIS A 34 -19.66 9.94 -2.34
CA HIS A 34 -19.39 9.59 -0.94
C HIS A 34 -17.96 9.95 -0.53
N VAL A 35 -16.95 9.56 -1.31
CA VAL A 35 -15.55 9.87 -0.99
C VAL A 35 -15.26 11.36 -1.02
N THR A 36 -15.86 12.12 -1.95
CA THR A 36 -15.68 13.58 -2.03
C THR A 36 -16.31 14.29 -0.83
N SER A 37 -17.50 13.85 -0.40
CA SER A 37 -18.13 14.36 0.82
C SER A 37 -17.29 14.06 2.07
N LEU A 38 -16.70 12.86 2.13
CA LEU A 38 -15.87 12.46 3.25
C LEU A 38 -14.52 13.20 3.26
N LEU A 39 -13.92 13.45 2.10
CA LEU A 39 -12.69 14.22 1.95
C LEU A 39 -12.86 15.66 2.45
N GLY A 40 -14.04 16.27 2.25
CA GLY A 40 -14.35 17.58 2.83
C GLY A 40 -14.32 17.62 4.36
N LYS A 41 -14.48 16.48 5.04
CA LYS A 41 -14.40 16.35 6.51
C LYS A 41 -13.01 15.97 7.02
N TYR A 42 -12.20 15.35 6.16
CA TYR A 42 -10.87 14.84 6.48
C TYR A 42 -9.91 15.13 5.32
N PRO A 43 -9.61 16.42 5.06
CA PRO A 43 -8.88 16.84 3.86
C PRO A 43 -7.44 16.34 3.82
N THR A 44 -6.85 16.08 4.98
CA THR A 44 -5.46 15.61 5.14
C THR A 44 -5.35 14.09 5.31
N SER A 45 -6.42 13.33 5.03
CA SER A 45 -6.37 11.87 5.13
C SER A 45 -5.81 11.24 3.85
N PRO A 46 -4.63 10.59 3.90
CA PRO A 46 -4.08 9.91 2.73
C PRO A 46 -4.96 8.74 2.29
N TYR A 47 -5.62 8.07 3.25
CA TYR A 47 -6.52 6.96 2.96
C TYR A 47 -7.72 7.37 2.10
N ILE A 48 -8.36 8.51 2.41
CA ILE A 48 -9.50 8.99 1.63
C ILE A 48 -9.06 9.42 0.23
N LEU A 49 -7.87 10.02 0.09
CA LEU A 49 -7.30 10.32 -1.23
C LEU A 49 -6.97 9.06 -2.02
N ALA A 50 -6.45 8.02 -1.37
CA ALA A 50 -6.21 6.71 -2.00
C ALA A 50 -7.51 6.07 -2.50
N LEU A 51 -8.59 6.12 -1.71
CA LEU A 51 -9.92 5.66 -2.13
C LEU A 51 -10.46 6.47 -3.31
N LYS A 52 -10.28 7.79 -3.28
CA LYS A 52 -10.68 8.66 -4.40
C LYS A 52 -9.91 8.29 -5.67
N ALA A 53 -8.60 8.08 -5.57
CA ALA A 53 -7.76 7.66 -6.69
C ALA A 53 -8.22 6.31 -7.26
N LEU A 54 -8.51 5.33 -6.39
CA LEU A 54 -9.06 4.04 -6.79
C LEU A 54 -10.36 4.18 -7.56
N ILE A 55 -11.30 5.00 -7.09
CA ILE A 55 -12.57 5.23 -7.79
C ILE A 55 -12.34 5.89 -9.15
N LEU A 56 -11.46 6.89 -9.23
CA LEU A 56 -11.14 7.60 -10.46
C LEU A 56 -10.48 6.67 -11.50
N GLU A 57 -9.57 5.81 -11.06
CA GLU A 57 -8.94 4.78 -11.91
C GLU A 57 -10.01 3.84 -12.48
N ARG A 58 -10.93 3.34 -11.64
CA ARG A 58 -12.05 2.50 -12.10
C ARG A 58 -13.04 3.19 -13.04
N MET A 59 -13.06 4.52 -13.03
CA MET A 59 -13.83 5.33 -13.98
C MET A 59 -13.08 5.65 -15.27
N GLY A 60 -11.83 5.20 -15.42
CA GLY A 60 -10.98 5.49 -16.59
C GLY A 60 -10.34 6.88 -16.57
N LYS A 61 -10.35 7.57 -15.42
CA LYS A 61 -9.79 8.91 -15.24
C LYS A 61 -8.36 8.82 -14.69
N SER A 62 -7.44 8.24 -15.47
CA SER A 62 -6.09 7.91 -15.02
C SER A 62 -5.28 9.12 -14.53
N ASP A 63 -5.38 10.27 -15.20
CA ASP A 63 -4.63 11.48 -14.80
C ASP A 63 -5.09 12.04 -13.44
N GLU A 64 -6.41 12.10 -13.23
CA GLU A 64 -7.00 12.52 -11.95
C GLU A 64 -6.65 11.52 -10.84
N ALA A 65 -6.65 10.22 -11.14
CA ALA A 65 -6.25 9.17 -10.21
C ALA A 65 -4.77 9.30 -9.82
N SER A 66 -3.89 9.51 -10.79
CA SER A 66 -2.45 9.70 -10.58
C SER A 66 -2.19 10.90 -9.67
N THR A 67 -2.84 12.04 -9.95
CA THR A 67 -2.72 13.25 -9.12
C THR A 67 -3.19 13.00 -7.68
N ALA A 68 -4.33 12.30 -7.51
CA ALA A 68 -4.83 11.97 -6.17
C ALA A 68 -3.89 11.03 -5.39
N CYS A 69 -3.26 10.06 -6.07
CA CYS A 69 -2.25 9.17 -5.47
C CYS A 69 -0.99 9.92 -5.06
N LEU A 70 -0.49 10.83 -5.89
CA LEU A 70 0.69 11.64 -5.57
C LEU A 70 0.42 12.55 -4.38
N ASN A 71 -0.74 13.21 -4.32
CA ASN A 71 -1.13 14.02 -3.16
C ASN A 71 -1.22 13.17 -1.88
N ALA A 72 -1.76 11.95 -1.96
CA ALA A 72 -1.79 11.03 -0.83
C ALA A 72 -0.37 10.66 -0.37
N LYS A 73 0.54 10.40 -1.31
CA LYS A 73 1.95 10.11 -1.03
C LYS A 73 2.65 11.30 -0.37
N GLU A 74 2.45 12.51 -0.87
CA GLU A 74 3.03 13.72 -0.25
C GLU A 74 2.56 13.90 1.19
N LEU A 75 1.28 13.67 1.50
CA LEU A 75 0.78 13.72 2.87
C LEU A 75 1.40 12.64 3.77
N LEU A 76 1.64 11.44 3.25
CA LEU A 76 2.34 10.38 4.01
C LEU A 76 3.80 10.76 4.35
N TYR A 77 4.43 11.62 3.55
CA TYR A 77 5.85 11.97 3.66
C TYR A 77 6.07 13.27 4.45
N SER A 78 5.10 14.18 4.43
CA SER A 78 5.22 15.53 4.99
C SER A 78 4.86 15.62 6.47
N ASP A 79 4.01 14.74 6.98
CA ASP A 79 3.47 14.87 8.33
C ASP A 79 3.78 13.64 9.18
N ASP A 80 4.61 13.83 10.20
CA ASP A 80 4.99 12.77 11.12
C ASP A 80 3.82 12.25 11.96
N SER A 81 2.75 13.03 12.10
CA SER A 81 1.54 12.63 12.83
C SER A 81 0.57 11.78 11.99
N VAL A 82 0.76 11.73 10.67
CA VAL A 82 -0.12 10.95 9.79
C VAL A 82 0.07 9.46 10.05
N LEU A 83 -1.07 8.79 10.26
CA LEU A 83 -1.13 7.34 10.39
C LEU A 83 -0.72 6.71 9.06
N VAL A 84 0.40 5.99 9.09
CA VAL A 84 0.85 5.16 7.97
C VAL A 84 0.48 3.71 8.28
N ASP A 85 -0.66 3.26 7.75
CA ASP A 85 -1.15 1.90 7.92
C ASP A 85 -1.10 1.09 6.61
N ASP A 86 -1.02 -0.23 6.75
CA ASP A 86 -0.96 -1.14 5.60
C ASP A 86 -2.20 -0.99 4.69
N LEU A 87 -3.38 -0.73 5.26
CA LEU A 87 -4.60 -0.53 4.49
C LEU A 87 -4.51 0.65 3.51
N THR A 88 -3.92 1.76 3.93
CA THR A 88 -3.70 2.92 3.04
C THR A 88 -2.70 2.57 1.95
N LEU A 89 -1.58 1.95 2.33
CA LEU A 89 -0.52 1.59 1.39
C LEU A 89 -0.98 0.54 0.38
N SER A 90 -1.72 -0.48 0.80
CA SER A 90 -2.27 -1.51 -0.07
C SER A 90 -3.29 -0.92 -1.05
N THR A 91 -4.08 0.07 -0.62
CA THR A 91 -5.03 0.77 -1.50
C THR A 91 -4.28 1.59 -2.56
N LEU A 92 -3.24 2.33 -2.16
CA LEU A 92 -2.38 3.06 -3.11
C LEU A 92 -1.66 2.11 -4.07
N GLN A 93 -1.17 0.97 -3.58
CA GLN A 93 -0.51 -0.04 -4.39
C GLN A 93 -1.41 -0.55 -5.52
N ILE A 94 -2.70 -0.82 -5.25
CA ILE A 94 -3.65 -1.26 -6.29
C ILE A 94 -3.72 -0.22 -7.41
N VAL A 95 -3.78 1.06 -7.08
CA VAL A 95 -3.87 2.14 -8.07
C VAL A 95 -2.56 2.30 -8.83
N PHE A 96 -1.42 2.32 -8.13
CA PHE A 96 -0.11 2.41 -8.76
C PHE A 96 0.19 1.25 -9.71
N GLU A 97 -0.20 0.03 -9.35
CA GLU A 97 -0.09 -1.14 -10.24
C GLU A 97 -0.91 -0.97 -11.52
N ARG A 98 -2.14 -0.45 -11.40
CA ARG A 98 -2.99 -0.16 -12.57
C ARG A 98 -2.45 0.95 -13.46
N LEU A 99 -1.73 1.91 -12.86
CA LEU A 99 -1.10 3.02 -13.58
C LEU A 99 0.32 2.70 -14.06
N ASN A 100 0.82 1.46 -13.89
CA ASN A 100 2.19 1.05 -14.21
C ASN A 100 3.30 1.84 -13.47
N HIS A 101 3.02 2.32 -12.26
CA HIS A 101 3.95 3.05 -11.39
C HIS A 101 4.31 2.25 -10.13
N LEU A 102 4.74 1.00 -10.32
CA LEU A 102 5.05 0.08 -9.21
C LEU A 102 6.16 0.60 -8.27
N ASP A 103 7.10 1.36 -8.84
CA ASP A 103 8.20 2.03 -8.13
C ASP A 103 7.67 2.99 -7.04
N LEU A 104 6.57 3.69 -7.31
CA LEU A 104 5.95 4.59 -6.34
C LEU A 104 5.34 3.82 -5.16
N ALA A 105 4.73 2.67 -5.41
CA ALA A 105 4.17 1.82 -4.35
C ALA A 105 5.29 1.30 -3.42
N THR A 106 6.38 0.82 -4.01
CA THR A 106 7.57 0.36 -3.26
C THR A 106 8.15 1.49 -2.42
N SER A 107 8.31 2.69 -3.00
CA SER A 107 8.80 3.87 -2.28
C SER A 107 7.95 4.20 -1.04
N CYS A 108 6.62 4.13 -1.15
CA CYS A 108 5.73 4.39 -0.01
C CYS A 108 5.94 3.37 1.13
N TYR A 109 6.08 2.09 0.80
CA TYR A 109 6.35 1.03 1.78
C TYR A 109 7.77 1.15 2.38
N GLU A 110 8.78 1.53 1.59
CA GLU A 110 10.15 1.79 2.08
C GLU A 110 10.14 2.92 3.12
N HIS A 111 9.44 4.03 2.83
CA HIS A 111 9.28 5.15 3.77
C HIS A 111 8.58 4.70 5.05
N ALA A 112 7.46 3.97 4.93
CA ALA A 112 6.70 3.46 6.06
C ALA A 112 7.53 2.53 6.96
N CYS A 113 8.30 1.62 6.37
CA CYS A 113 9.20 0.71 7.09
C CYS A 113 10.42 1.43 7.70
N GLY A 114 10.83 2.58 7.15
CA GLY A 114 11.85 3.45 7.74
C GLY A 114 11.34 4.09 9.03
N LYS A 115 10.10 4.60 9.01
CA LYS A 115 9.45 5.24 10.16
C LYS A 115 9.05 4.25 11.25
N PHE A 116 8.58 3.06 10.86
CA PHE A 116 8.12 2.02 11.78
C PHE A 116 8.92 0.72 11.58
N PRO A 117 10.20 0.68 12.01
CA PRO A 117 11.15 -0.36 11.62
C PRO A 117 10.89 -1.74 12.22
N ASN A 118 9.91 -1.90 13.10
CA ASN A 118 9.53 -3.18 13.72
C ASN A 118 8.08 -3.59 13.39
N ASN A 119 7.38 -2.86 12.51
CA ASN A 119 6.01 -3.18 12.14
C ASN A 119 5.99 -4.28 11.07
N LEU A 120 5.56 -5.49 11.45
CA LEU A 120 5.55 -6.66 10.57
C LEU A 120 4.58 -6.51 9.40
N ASP A 121 3.42 -5.88 9.58
CA ASP A 121 2.43 -5.72 8.50
C ASP A 121 3.01 -4.89 7.35
N LEU A 122 3.69 -3.79 7.69
CA LEU A 122 4.38 -2.95 6.71
C LEU A 122 5.54 -3.68 6.02
N MET A 123 6.30 -4.48 6.76
CA MET A 123 7.39 -5.28 6.18
C MET A 123 6.87 -6.34 5.22
N MET A 124 5.74 -6.99 5.52
CA MET A 124 5.11 -7.94 4.61
C MET A 124 4.68 -7.26 3.31
N GLY A 125 4.06 -6.07 3.40
CA GLY A 125 3.72 -5.26 2.24
C GLY A 125 4.96 -4.91 1.40
N LEU A 126 6.03 -4.45 2.05
CA LEU A 126 7.30 -4.12 1.39
C LEU A 126 7.95 -5.34 0.71
N PHE A 127 7.96 -6.50 1.38
CA PHE A 127 8.44 -7.75 0.79
C PHE A 127 7.66 -8.08 -0.48
N ASN A 128 6.33 -7.97 -0.46
CA ASN A 128 5.49 -8.22 -1.63
C ASN A 128 5.73 -7.23 -2.78
N CYS A 129 6.11 -5.98 -2.49
CA CYS A 129 6.56 -5.03 -3.51
C CYS A 129 7.85 -5.52 -4.18
N TYR A 130 8.85 -5.92 -3.39
CA TYR A 130 10.11 -6.42 -3.95
C TYR A 130 9.96 -7.75 -4.70
N VAL A 131 8.99 -8.59 -4.34
CA VAL A 131 8.61 -9.80 -5.10
C VAL A 131 8.14 -9.42 -6.50
N ARG A 132 7.22 -8.45 -6.62
CA ARG A 132 6.70 -7.99 -7.91
C ARG A 132 7.77 -7.33 -8.80
N GLU A 133 8.73 -6.65 -8.19
CA GLU A 133 9.86 -6.01 -8.89
C GLU A 133 11.04 -6.95 -9.18
N TYR A 134 10.98 -8.22 -8.77
CA TYR A 134 12.10 -9.18 -8.87
C TYR A 134 13.39 -8.67 -8.21
N SER A 135 13.26 -7.87 -7.14
CA SER A 135 14.35 -7.33 -6.35
C SER A 135 14.79 -8.33 -5.27
N PHE A 136 15.35 -9.45 -5.69
CA PHE A 136 15.58 -10.61 -4.84
C PHE A 136 16.55 -10.36 -3.66
N VAL A 137 17.53 -9.47 -3.84
CA VAL A 137 18.44 -9.05 -2.75
C VAL A 137 17.65 -8.31 -1.66
N LYS A 138 16.78 -7.37 -2.06
CA LYS A 138 15.94 -6.63 -1.11
C LYS A 138 14.89 -7.54 -0.46
N GLN A 139 14.33 -8.51 -1.20
CA GLN A 139 13.43 -9.55 -0.63
C GLN A 139 14.11 -10.31 0.51
N GLN A 140 15.33 -10.80 0.27
CA GLN A 140 16.13 -11.51 1.28
C GLN A 140 16.38 -10.63 2.52
N GLN A 141 16.80 -9.38 2.33
CA GLN A 141 17.10 -8.46 3.42
C GLN A 141 15.86 -8.21 4.29
N THR A 142 14.71 -7.93 3.67
CA THR A 142 13.44 -7.71 4.38
C THR A 142 12.98 -8.97 5.11
N ALA A 143 13.11 -10.15 4.50
CA ALA A 143 12.76 -11.43 5.15
C ALA A 143 13.62 -11.71 6.39
N ILE A 144 14.93 -11.48 6.32
CA ILE A 144 15.83 -11.60 7.49
C ILE A 144 15.43 -10.60 8.58
N LYS A 145 15.06 -9.36 8.21
CA LYS A 145 14.59 -8.36 9.17
C LYS A 145 13.31 -8.82 9.87
N MET A 146 12.33 -9.35 9.13
CA MET A 146 11.10 -9.91 9.70
C MET A 146 11.38 -11.07 10.65
N TYR A 147 12.30 -11.98 10.29
CA TYR A 147 12.72 -13.07 11.17
C TYR A 147 13.33 -12.55 12.49
N LYS A 148 14.19 -11.54 12.44
CA LYS A 148 14.78 -10.93 13.65
C LYS A 148 13.73 -10.30 14.57
N VAL A 149 12.65 -9.76 14.01
CA VAL A 149 11.58 -9.11 14.78
C VAL A 149 10.60 -10.13 15.37
N ALA A 150 10.17 -11.12 14.59
CA ALA A 150 9.12 -12.06 14.98
C ALA A 150 9.63 -13.40 15.54
N GLY A 151 10.85 -13.81 15.18
CA GLY A 151 11.40 -15.14 15.51
C GLY A 151 10.75 -16.31 14.75
N GLU A 152 9.89 -16.04 13.75
CA GLU A 152 9.14 -17.09 13.06
C GLU A 152 9.92 -17.68 11.88
N GLU A 153 10.09 -19.00 11.88
CA GLU A 153 10.88 -19.74 10.88
C GLU A 153 10.41 -19.53 9.43
N ARG A 154 9.12 -19.24 9.21
CA ARG A 154 8.60 -18.95 7.85
C ARG A 154 9.35 -17.81 7.16
N PHE A 155 9.79 -16.79 7.90
CA PHE A 155 10.52 -15.66 7.33
C PHE A 155 11.95 -16.05 6.95
N LEU A 156 12.55 -17.02 7.64
CA LEU A 156 13.83 -17.59 7.25
C LEU A 156 13.72 -18.37 5.93
N LEU A 157 12.64 -19.16 5.77
CA LEU A 157 12.37 -19.85 4.51
C LEU A 157 12.19 -18.87 3.35
N TRP A 158 11.52 -17.74 3.57
CA TRP A 158 11.38 -16.70 2.55
C TRP A 158 12.74 -16.10 2.15
N ALA A 159 13.64 -15.90 3.11
CA ALA A 159 15.01 -15.45 2.82
C ALA A 159 15.78 -16.47 1.98
N VAL A 160 15.70 -17.76 2.32
CA VAL A 160 16.33 -18.86 1.55
C VAL A 160 15.77 -18.92 0.12
N CYS A 161 14.45 -18.86 -0.05
CA CYS A 161 13.82 -18.81 -1.37
C CYS A 161 14.30 -17.60 -2.18
N SER A 162 14.45 -16.43 -1.54
CA SER A 162 14.94 -15.22 -2.19
C SER A 162 16.38 -15.37 -2.69
N ILE A 163 17.26 -16.03 -1.93
CA ILE A 163 18.64 -16.34 -2.34
C ILE A 163 18.64 -17.26 -3.55
N GLN A 164 17.83 -18.32 -3.53
CA GLN A 164 17.74 -19.27 -4.65
C GLN A 164 17.30 -18.59 -5.96
N LEU A 165 16.45 -17.56 -5.87
CA LEU A 165 16.01 -16.78 -7.02
C LEU A 165 17.10 -15.83 -7.56
N GLN A 166 18.00 -15.33 -6.70
CA GLN A 166 19.16 -14.53 -7.13
C GLN A 166 20.09 -15.33 -8.04
N GLU A 167 20.46 -16.53 -7.60
CA GLU A 167 21.34 -17.43 -8.36
C GLU A 167 20.75 -17.74 -9.75
N LYS A 168 19.46 -18.09 -9.81
CA LYS A 168 18.77 -18.36 -11.08
C LYS A 168 18.77 -17.17 -12.04
N LYS A 169 18.64 -15.93 -11.53
CA LYS A 169 18.71 -14.72 -12.35
C LYS A 169 20.10 -14.54 -12.97
N SER A 170 21.15 -14.83 -12.20
CA SER A 170 22.54 -14.76 -12.67
C SER A 170 22.83 -15.74 -13.80
N PHE A 171 22.28 -16.96 -13.76
CA PHE A 171 22.44 -17.96 -14.82
C PHE A 171 21.72 -17.64 -16.14
N ILE A 172 20.66 -16.82 -16.13
CA ILE A 172 19.90 -16.46 -17.34
C ILE A 172 20.57 -15.33 -18.13
N HIS A 173 21.43 -14.54 -17.50
CA HIS A 173 22.13 -13.40 -18.11
C HIS A 173 23.60 -13.73 -18.49
N MET A 174 23.96 -15.02 -18.47
CA MET A 174 25.28 -15.54 -18.83
C MET A 174 25.14 -16.40 -20.09
#